data_AF-A0A316HYW4-F1
#
_entry.id   AF-A0A316HYW4-F1
#
_cell.length_a   1.000
_cell.length_b   1.000
_cell.length_c   1.000
_cell.angle_alpha   90.00
_cell.angle_beta   90.00
_cell.angle_gamma   90.00
#
_symmetry.space_group_name_H-M   'P 1'
#
loop_
_entity.id
_entity.type
_entity.pdbx_description
1 polymer ?
#
loop_
_entity_poly.entity_id
_entity_poly.type
_entity_poly.pdbx_seq_one_letter_code
_entity_poly.pdbx_strand_id
1 'polypeptide(L)'
;MMQEHLREGTGEALLCDAALSAQVDGAWFDPASWRARGALRAQAGGRGGVAVIDTPAGECVLRHYRRGGMVAALLGDRYLWTGAGRTRGFAEFRLLVAIERLGLPGPRPVAARYVRRGPFYTADLITRRIADARTLAECLAAGALDAELAEEVGALVARFHREGIWHADLNAHNVLVAPVQLYLIDFDRGRQRLPAEGWRRANLRRLRRSLLKLGAAAQGVEAFEREVWKPLLHGYERTFRS
;
A
#
# COMPACT_ATOMS: atom_id res chain seq x y z
N MET A 1 13.29 14.22 8.18
CA MET A 1 13.00 12.78 8.32
C MET A 1 11.86 12.65 9.32
N MET A 2 10.83 11.84 9.05
CA MET A 2 9.70 11.66 9.95
C MET A 2 10.15 11.04 11.28
N GLN A 3 9.69 11.60 12.40
CA GLN A 3 9.85 11.00 13.73
C GLN A 3 8.50 10.42 14.15
N GLU A 4 8.49 9.19 14.68
CA GLU A 4 7.25 8.58 15.16
C GLU A 4 6.91 9.06 16.58
N HIS A 5 5.61 9.30 16.83
CA HIS A 5 5.08 9.60 18.17
C HIS A 5 4.00 8.58 18.52
N LEU A 6 4.22 7.84 19.62
CA LEU A 6 3.30 6.83 20.15
C LEU A 6 2.53 7.40 21.33
N ARG A 7 1.20 7.27 21.29
CA ARG A 7 0.32 7.52 22.45
C ARG A 7 -0.42 6.24 22.79
N GLU A 8 -0.28 5.81 24.03
CA GLU A 8 -0.93 4.61 24.55
C GLU A 8 -2.08 5.00 25.49
N GLY A 9 -3.21 4.32 25.32
CA GLY A 9 -4.37 4.42 26.18
C GLY A 9 -4.80 3.04 26.67
N THR A 10 -5.84 2.99 27.50
CA THR A 10 -6.37 1.71 28.01
C THR A 10 -7.04 0.93 26.88
N GLY A 11 -6.32 -0.06 26.34
CA GLY A 11 -6.85 -0.91 25.27
C GLY A 11 -6.79 -0.29 23.87
N GLU A 12 -6.11 0.84 23.67
CA GLU A 12 -5.86 1.41 22.36
C GLU A 12 -4.46 2.04 22.29
N ALA A 13 -3.91 2.15 21.10
CA ALA A 13 -2.75 3.02 20.89
C ALA A 13 -2.75 3.61 19.49
N LEU A 14 -2.08 4.75 19.38
CA LEU A 14 -2.00 5.57 18.19
C LEU A 14 -0.53 5.88 17.91
N LEU A 15 -0.12 5.64 16.66
CA LEU A 15 1.20 5.96 16.15
C LEU A 15 1.04 7.00 15.04
N CYS A 16 1.79 8.11 15.07
CA CYS A 16 1.66 9.17 14.08
C CYS A 16 3.00 9.88 13.80
N ASP A 17 3.04 10.69 12.74
CA ASP A 17 4.10 11.68 12.54
C ASP A 17 4.12 12.64 13.74
N ALA A 18 5.26 12.76 14.41
CA ALA A 18 5.43 13.62 15.58
C ALA A 18 5.05 15.08 15.29
N ALA A 19 5.25 15.54 14.06
CA ALA A 19 4.84 16.88 13.62
C ALA A 19 3.31 17.09 13.66
N LEU A 20 2.52 16.02 13.66
CA LEU A 20 1.06 16.04 13.70
C LEU A 20 0.50 15.59 15.06
N SER A 21 1.36 15.26 16.03
CA SER A 21 0.96 14.68 17.32
C SER A 21 -0.10 15.49 18.06
N ALA A 22 -0.03 16.83 18.06
CA ALA A 22 -1.04 17.67 18.71
C ALA A 22 -2.44 17.59 18.07
N GLN A 23 -2.54 17.16 16.82
CA GLN A 23 -3.77 17.24 16.02
C GLN A 23 -4.44 15.88 15.85
N VAL A 24 -3.65 14.81 15.73
CA VAL A 24 -4.18 13.46 15.51
C VAL A 24 -4.80 12.93 16.81
N ASP A 25 -6.04 12.45 16.75
CA ASP A 25 -6.76 11.84 17.86
C ASP A 25 -7.59 10.63 17.40
N GLY A 26 -8.40 10.05 18.29
CA GLY A 26 -9.28 8.94 17.95
C GLY A 26 -10.31 9.25 16.86
N ALA A 27 -10.74 10.51 16.72
CA ALA A 27 -11.74 10.93 15.75
C ALA A 27 -11.20 10.95 14.31
N TRP A 28 -9.87 11.03 14.13
CA TRP A 28 -9.24 10.91 12.80
C TRP A 28 -9.50 9.56 12.13
N PHE A 29 -9.80 8.53 12.91
CA PHE A 29 -10.04 7.17 12.42
C PHE A 29 -11.53 6.82 12.37
N ASP A 30 -12.41 7.81 12.50
CA ASP A 30 -13.84 7.66 12.33
C ASP A 30 -14.32 8.46 11.11
N PRO A 31 -14.74 7.80 10.00
CA PRO A 31 -15.30 8.49 8.84
C PRO A 31 -16.51 9.37 9.15
N ALA A 32 -17.32 9.06 10.18
CA ALA A 32 -18.46 9.88 10.56
C ALA A 32 -18.03 11.23 11.13
N SER A 33 -16.97 11.26 11.94
CA SER A 33 -16.35 12.49 12.44
C SER A 33 -15.87 13.41 11.30
N TRP A 34 -15.29 12.85 10.23
CA TRP A 34 -14.91 13.64 9.04
C TRP A 34 -16.11 14.13 8.23
N ARG A 35 -17.16 13.31 8.11
CA ARG A 35 -18.42 13.71 7.45
C ARG A 35 -19.07 14.89 8.17
N ALA A 36 -19.15 14.84 9.50
CA ALA A 36 -19.74 15.91 10.31
C ALA A 36 -18.98 17.25 10.16
N ARG A 37 -17.68 17.20 9.83
CA ARG A 37 -16.82 18.36 9.56
C ARG A 37 -16.85 18.84 8.10
N GLY A 38 -17.63 18.20 7.22
CA GLY A 38 -17.64 18.49 5.78
C GLY A 38 -16.33 18.13 5.05
N ALA A 39 -15.50 17.28 5.66
CA ALA A 39 -14.15 16.97 5.20
C ALA A 39 -14.00 15.52 4.68
N LEU A 40 -15.11 14.78 4.55
CA LEU A 40 -15.14 13.49 3.88
C LEU A 40 -15.40 13.70 2.38
N ARG A 41 -14.40 13.46 1.54
CA ARG A 41 -14.47 13.71 0.08
C ARG A 41 -15.07 12.55 -0.69
N ALA A 42 -14.67 11.33 -0.35
CA ALA A 42 -15.17 10.14 -0.97
C ALA A 42 -15.15 8.98 0.03
N GLN A 43 -16.08 8.06 -0.14
CA GLN A 43 -16.06 6.79 0.57
C GLN A 43 -16.46 5.71 -0.44
N ALA A 44 -15.54 4.78 -0.72
CA ALA A 44 -15.84 3.70 -1.65
C ALA A 44 -16.94 2.81 -1.05
N GLY A 45 -18.02 2.58 -1.81
CA GLY A 45 -19.07 1.64 -1.44
C GLY A 45 -18.59 0.20 -1.67
N GLY A 46 -18.45 -0.60 -0.61
CA GLY A 46 -18.04 -2.01 -0.72
C GLY A 46 -17.30 -2.56 0.50
N ARG A 47 -16.69 -3.74 0.35
CA ARG A 47 -16.01 -4.48 1.43
C ARG A 47 -14.70 -3.83 1.91
N GLY A 48 -14.15 -2.85 1.20
CA GLY A 48 -12.94 -2.10 1.59
C GLY A 48 -13.29 -0.75 2.20
N GLY A 49 -13.14 -0.61 3.51
CA GLY A 49 -13.41 0.64 4.25
C GLY A 49 -12.35 1.71 3.99
N VAL A 50 -12.31 2.20 2.75
CA VAL A 50 -11.41 3.26 2.29
C VAL A 50 -12.20 4.55 2.17
N ALA A 51 -11.74 5.59 2.86
CA ALA A 51 -12.30 6.93 2.85
C ALA A 51 -11.21 7.93 2.44
N VAL A 52 -11.57 8.90 1.60
CA VAL A 52 -10.72 10.06 1.31
C VAL A 52 -11.17 11.20 2.20
N ILE A 53 -10.24 11.72 2.98
CA ILE A 53 -10.49 12.72 4.03
C ILE A 53 -9.54 13.91 3.87
N ASP A 54 -10.05 15.11 4.10
CA ASP A 54 -9.25 16.32 4.17
C ASP A 54 -8.79 16.56 5.59
N THR A 55 -7.47 16.46 5.78
CA THR A 55 -6.83 16.67 7.07
C THR A 55 -5.97 17.93 7.01
N PRO A 56 -5.55 18.49 8.15
CA PRO A 56 -4.54 19.55 8.16
C PRO A 56 -3.20 19.16 7.52
N ALA A 57 -2.93 17.86 7.36
CA ALA A 57 -1.74 17.34 6.67
C ALA A 57 -1.93 17.22 5.14
N GLY A 58 -3.07 17.67 4.61
CA GLY A 58 -3.51 17.51 3.22
C GLY A 58 -4.53 16.38 3.06
N GLU A 59 -4.89 16.11 1.80
CA GLU A 59 -5.80 15.02 1.45
C GLU A 59 -5.16 13.66 1.78
N CYS A 60 -5.91 12.83 2.52
CA CYS A 60 -5.45 11.54 3.02
C CYS A 60 -6.43 10.43 2.68
N VAL A 61 -5.91 9.20 2.66
CA VAL A 61 -6.67 7.96 2.57
C VAL A 61 -6.70 7.32 3.96
N LEU A 62 -7.90 7.21 4.53
CA LEU A 62 -8.16 6.43 5.74
C LEU A 62 -8.61 5.03 5.33
N ARG A 63 -7.87 4.01 5.81
CA ARG A 63 -8.19 2.60 5.60
C ARG A 63 -8.41 1.91 6.94
N HIS A 64 -9.56 1.25 7.06
CA HIS A 64 -9.82 0.29 8.12
C HIS A 64 -9.42 -1.11 7.68
N TYR A 65 -8.56 -1.79 8.45
CA TYR A 65 -8.13 -3.16 8.11
C TYR A 65 -9.27 -4.14 8.34
N ARG A 66 -9.66 -4.84 7.28
CA ARG A 66 -10.62 -5.94 7.36
C ARG A 66 -9.94 -7.25 7.00
N ARG A 67 -10.34 -8.34 7.65
CA ARG A 67 -9.93 -9.69 7.24
C ARG A 67 -10.64 -10.05 5.94
N GLY A 68 -9.90 -10.62 4.99
CA GLY A 68 -10.46 -11.26 3.80
C GLY A 68 -10.66 -12.77 3.99
N GLY A 69 -11.44 -13.39 3.11
CA GLY A 69 -11.65 -14.85 3.06
C GLY A 69 -12.66 -15.38 4.08
N MET A 70 -12.79 -16.72 4.15
CA MET A 70 -13.78 -17.41 5.00
C MET A 70 -13.65 -17.09 6.50
N VAL A 71 -12.47 -16.67 6.97
CA VAL A 71 -12.22 -16.26 8.36
C VAL A 71 -12.95 -14.95 8.71
N ALA A 72 -13.24 -14.09 7.73
CA ALA A 72 -14.02 -12.86 7.93
C ALA A 72 -15.48 -13.16 8.32
N ALA A 73 -16.04 -14.27 7.85
CA ALA A 73 -17.40 -14.68 8.18
C ALA A 73 -17.56 -15.10 9.66
N LEU A 74 -16.47 -15.56 10.29
CA LEU A 74 -16.46 -16.01 11.69
C LEU A 74 -15.98 -14.93 12.68
N LEU A 75 -15.02 -14.10 12.28
CA LEU A 75 -14.34 -13.16 13.20
C LEU A 75 -14.51 -11.68 12.81
N GLY A 76 -15.10 -11.37 11.65
CA GLY A 76 -15.26 -10.00 11.17
C GLY A 76 -13.92 -9.34 10.82
N ASP A 77 -13.70 -8.13 11.34
CA ASP A 77 -12.50 -7.29 11.21
C ASP A 77 -11.43 -7.55 12.28
N ARG A 78 -11.67 -8.49 13.21
CA ARG A 78 -10.85 -8.69 14.41
C ARG A 78 -9.63 -9.56 14.18
N TYR A 79 -8.47 -9.10 14.62
CA TYR A 79 -7.19 -9.82 14.60
C TYR A 79 -6.79 -10.30 16.00
N LEU A 80 -6.14 -11.48 16.10
CA LEU A 80 -5.61 -11.96 17.39
C LEU A 80 -4.47 -11.06 17.85
N TRP A 81 -4.56 -10.61 19.10
CA TRP A 81 -3.54 -9.81 19.74
C TRP A 81 -2.29 -10.66 20.01
N THR A 82 -1.15 -10.23 19.47
CA THR A 82 0.16 -10.86 19.68
C THR A 82 1.24 -9.85 20.08
N GLY A 83 0.83 -8.63 20.46
CA GLY A 83 1.69 -7.52 20.84
C GLY A 83 1.51 -6.27 19.95
N ALA A 84 1.71 -5.09 20.54
CA ALA A 84 1.45 -3.79 19.91
C ALA A 84 2.25 -3.58 18.61
N GLY A 85 3.54 -3.90 18.62
CA GLY A 85 4.43 -3.78 17.46
C GLY A 85 4.12 -4.75 16.32
N ARG A 86 3.24 -5.74 16.53
CA ARG A 86 2.84 -6.74 15.54
C ARG A 86 1.45 -6.48 14.95
N THR A 87 0.80 -5.39 15.36
CA THR A 87 -0.47 -4.98 14.77
C THR A 87 -0.26 -4.56 13.31
N ARG A 88 -1.19 -4.90 12.42
CA ARG A 88 -1.04 -4.62 10.98
C ARG A 88 -0.81 -3.13 10.69
N GLY A 89 -1.62 -2.27 11.30
CA GLY A 89 -1.51 -0.82 11.17
C GLY A 89 -0.12 -0.30 11.54
N PHE A 90 0.42 -0.69 12.70
CA PHE A 90 1.74 -0.21 13.13
C PHE A 90 2.88 -0.81 12.31
N ALA A 91 2.78 -2.09 11.95
CA ALA A 91 3.80 -2.75 11.13
C ALA A 91 3.90 -2.11 9.74
N GLU A 92 2.76 -1.82 9.10
CA GLU A 92 2.74 -1.14 7.82
C GLU A 92 3.17 0.33 7.93
N PHE A 93 2.70 1.07 8.95
CA PHE A 93 3.14 2.45 9.20
C PHE A 93 4.67 2.53 9.27
N ARG A 94 5.31 1.67 10.07
CA ARG A 94 6.78 1.67 10.21
C ARG A 94 7.50 1.25 8.94
N LEU A 95 6.92 0.33 8.15
CA LEU A 95 7.48 -0.02 6.85
C LEU A 95 7.40 1.17 5.88
N LEU A 96 6.30 1.91 5.87
CA LEU A 96 6.14 3.12 5.05
C LEU A 96 7.11 4.23 5.48
N VAL A 97 7.36 4.40 6.79
CA VAL A 97 8.42 5.31 7.29
C VAL A 97 9.80 4.88 6.78
N ALA A 98 10.10 3.59 6.77
CA ALA A 98 11.36 3.08 6.23
C ALA A 98 11.45 3.32 4.70
N ILE A 99 10.37 3.09 3.96
CA ILE A 99 10.27 3.36 2.52
C ILE A 99 10.52 4.84 2.22
N GLU A 100 9.91 5.76 2.98
CA GLU A 100 10.14 7.20 2.84
C GLU A 100 11.60 7.56 3.11
N ARG A 101 12.21 7.01 4.18
CA ARG A 101 13.62 7.23 4.51
C ARG A 101 14.57 6.74 3.41
N LEU A 102 14.19 5.68 2.69
CA LEU A 102 14.94 5.12 1.56
C LEU A 102 14.70 5.89 0.25
N GLY A 103 13.87 6.95 0.24
CA GLY A 103 13.54 7.70 -0.97
C GLY A 103 12.76 6.88 -2.00
N LEU A 104 12.04 5.84 -1.55
CA LEU A 104 11.25 4.98 -2.41
C LEU A 104 9.82 5.53 -2.57
N PRO A 105 9.23 5.44 -3.78
CA PRO A 105 7.92 6.02 -4.05
C PRO A 105 6.78 5.12 -3.52
N GLY A 106 6.48 5.27 -2.22
CA GLY A 106 5.31 4.69 -1.57
C GLY A 106 4.44 5.75 -0.90
N PRO A 107 3.26 5.38 -0.36
CA PRO A 107 2.40 6.30 0.38
C PRO A 107 3.11 6.85 1.61
N ARG A 108 3.07 8.17 1.80
CA ARG A 108 3.57 8.78 3.04
C ARG A 108 2.61 8.45 4.19
N PRO A 109 3.06 7.79 5.26
CA PRO A 109 2.20 7.48 6.39
C PRO A 109 1.87 8.75 7.18
N VAL A 110 0.70 8.80 7.80
CA VAL A 110 0.26 9.95 8.61
C VAL A 110 -0.04 9.51 10.04
N ALA A 111 -0.89 8.49 10.17
CA ALA A 111 -1.23 7.92 11.47
C ALA A 111 -1.70 6.47 11.34
N ALA A 112 -1.54 5.69 12.39
CA ALA A 112 -2.09 4.35 12.54
C ALA A 112 -2.68 4.20 13.94
N ARG A 113 -3.69 3.36 14.07
CA ARG A 113 -4.32 3.03 15.35
C ARG A 113 -4.55 1.54 15.45
N TYR A 114 -4.50 1.01 16.67
CA TYR A 114 -5.23 -0.20 17.00
C TYR A 114 -6.16 0.02 18.19
N VAL A 115 -7.27 -0.72 18.20
CA VAL A 115 -8.18 -0.80 19.36
C VAL A 115 -8.33 -2.26 19.75
N ARG A 116 -7.94 -2.59 20.97
CA ARG A 116 -7.98 -3.93 21.55
C ARG A 116 -9.31 -4.15 22.28
N ARG A 117 -9.92 -5.30 22.03
CA ARG A 117 -11.11 -5.80 22.72
C ARG A 117 -10.86 -7.25 23.12
N GLY A 118 -10.49 -7.46 24.38
CA GLY A 118 -10.11 -8.78 24.90
C GLY A 118 -8.87 -9.35 24.18
N PRO A 119 -8.94 -10.57 23.61
CA PRO A 119 -7.84 -11.18 22.85
C PRO A 119 -7.76 -10.69 21.40
N PHE A 120 -8.64 -9.77 20.99
CA PHE A 120 -8.72 -9.28 19.62
C PHE A 120 -8.36 -7.80 19.50
N TYR A 121 -8.03 -7.36 18.29
CA TYR A 121 -7.86 -5.94 17.95
C TYR A 121 -8.41 -5.62 16.55
N THR A 122 -8.79 -4.36 16.35
CA THR A 122 -8.99 -3.74 15.03
C THR A 122 -7.86 -2.76 14.75
N ALA A 123 -7.61 -2.45 13.47
CA ALA A 123 -6.56 -1.53 13.10
C ALA A 123 -7.01 -0.58 12.00
N ASP A 124 -6.41 0.60 11.99
CA ASP A 124 -6.61 1.65 10.99
C ASP A 124 -5.25 2.20 10.54
N LEU A 125 -5.18 2.67 9.31
CA LEU A 125 -4.02 3.39 8.76
C LEU A 125 -4.50 4.58 7.94
N ILE A 126 -3.84 5.72 8.12
CA ILE A 126 -4.00 6.94 7.35
C ILE A 126 -2.69 7.20 6.62
N THR A 127 -2.77 7.38 5.30
CA THR A 127 -1.65 7.77 4.44
C THR A 127 -2.04 9.00 3.64
N ARG A 128 -1.08 9.79 3.18
CA ARG A 128 -1.36 10.83 2.17
C ARG A 128 -1.93 10.21 0.90
N ARG A 129 -2.88 10.90 0.28
CA ARG A 129 -3.42 10.50 -1.02
C ARG A 129 -2.39 10.80 -2.11
N ILE A 130 -2.23 9.86 -3.04
CA ILE A 130 -1.54 10.09 -4.30
C ILE A 130 -2.62 10.55 -5.28
N ALA A 131 -2.60 11.85 -5.63
CA ALA A 131 -3.57 12.46 -6.52
C ALA A 131 -3.34 12.06 -7.99
N ASP A 132 -4.40 12.15 -8.79
CA ASP A 132 -4.37 11.99 -10.26
C ASP A 132 -3.70 10.70 -10.76
N ALA A 133 -3.76 9.64 -9.96
CA ALA A 133 -3.16 8.36 -10.27
C ALA A 133 -4.20 7.34 -10.76
N ARG A 134 -3.78 6.53 -11.73
CA ARG A 134 -4.49 5.32 -12.16
C ARG A 134 -3.69 4.09 -11.75
N THR A 135 -4.36 3.00 -11.42
CA THR A 135 -3.69 1.72 -11.23
C THR A 135 -3.13 1.21 -12.56
N LEU A 136 -2.06 0.43 -12.53
CA LEU A 136 -1.53 -0.26 -13.72
C LEU A 136 -2.59 -1.18 -14.35
N ALA A 137 -3.50 -1.73 -13.53
CA ALA A 137 -4.66 -2.49 -14.00
C ALA A 137 -5.63 -1.62 -14.84
N GLU A 138 -5.91 -0.40 -14.41
CA GLU A 138 -6.73 0.55 -15.19
C GLU A 138 -6.01 1.00 -16.45
N CYS A 139 -4.69 1.25 -16.39
CA CYS A 139 -3.91 1.55 -17.59
C CYS A 139 -3.94 0.39 -18.59
N LEU A 140 -3.80 -0.86 -18.12
CA LEU A 140 -3.92 -2.04 -18.95
C LEU A 140 -5.31 -2.15 -19.61
N ALA A 141 -6.37 -1.96 -18.83
CA ALA A 141 -7.75 -2.01 -19.34
C ALA A 141 -8.02 -0.92 -20.38
N ALA A 142 -7.37 0.24 -20.25
CA ALA A 142 -7.44 1.34 -21.20
C ALA A 142 -6.50 1.19 -22.41
N GLY A 143 -5.73 0.10 -22.51
CA GLY A 143 -4.75 -0.10 -23.58
C GLY A 143 -3.51 0.81 -23.49
N ALA A 144 -3.26 1.40 -22.32
CA ALA A 144 -2.17 2.34 -22.06
C ALA A 144 -0.93 1.69 -21.40
N LEU A 145 -0.86 0.35 -21.34
CA LEU A 145 0.33 -0.37 -20.92
C LEU A 145 1.17 -0.76 -22.14
N ASP A 146 2.11 0.11 -22.49
CA ASP A 146 3.10 -0.11 -23.54
C ASP A 146 4.46 -0.57 -22.97
N ALA A 147 5.45 -0.74 -23.85
CA ALA A 147 6.78 -1.18 -23.48
C ALA A 147 7.53 -0.19 -22.58
N GLU A 148 7.30 1.12 -22.73
CA GLU A 148 7.94 2.16 -21.93
C GLU A 148 7.42 2.13 -20.49
N LEU A 149 6.09 2.16 -20.32
CA LEU A 149 5.48 2.03 -18.99
C LEU A 149 5.84 0.69 -18.34
N ALA A 150 5.90 -0.40 -19.12
CA ALA A 150 6.33 -1.69 -18.61
C ALA A 150 7.78 -1.65 -18.08
N GLU A 151 8.70 -1.00 -18.80
CA GLU A 151 10.08 -0.80 -18.35
C GLU A 151 10.14 0.02 -17.05
N GLU A 152 9.38 1.11 -16.96
CA GLU A 152 9.30 1.93 -15.75
C GLU A 152 8.76 1.16 -14.54
N VAL A 153 7.75 0.31 -14.73
CA VAL A 153 7.23 -0.58 -13.68
C VAL A 153 8.32 -1.56 -13.23
N GLY A 154 9.12 -2.08 -14.17
CA GLY A 154 10.28 -2.92 -13.87
C GLY A 154 11.30 -2.20 -12.99
N ALA A 155 11.67 -0.99 -13.39
CA ALA A 155 12.60 -0.13 -12.67
C ALA A 155 12.09 0.22 -11.27
N LEU A 156 10.81 0.56 -11.14
CA LEU A 156 10.14 0.80 -9.86
C LEU A 156 10.31 -0.39 -8.92
N VAL A 157 9.93 -1.60 -9.36
CA VAL A 157 9.99 -2.81 -8.53
C VAL A 157 11.45 -3.13 -8.15
N ALA A 158 12.41 -2.91 -9.05
CA ALA A 158 13.82 -3.11 -8.77
C ALA A 158 14.33 -2.20 -7.64
N ARG A 159 13.96 -0.92 -7.62
CA ARG A 159 14.34 0.03 -6.55
C ARG A 159 13.92 -0.49 -5.18
N PHE A 160 12.68 -0.96 -5.04
CA PHE A 160 12.19 -1.54 -3.79
C PHE A 160 12.94 -2.83 -3.42
N HIS A 161 13.15 -3.72 -4.39
CA HIS A 161 13.83 -4.98 -4.16
C HIS A 161 15.30 -4.83 -3.75
N ARG A 162 16.00 -3.80 -4.26
CA ARG A 162 17.40 -3.50 -3.93
C ARG A 162 17.54 -3.12 -2.45
N GLU A 163 16.61 -2.32 -1.94
CA GLU A 163 16.54 -1.96 -0.51
C GLU A 163 15.94 -3.07 0.38
N GLY A 164 15.65 -4.24 -0.19
CA GLY A 164 15.14 -5.39 0.54
C GLY A 164 13.64 -5.31 0.85
N ILE A 165 12.89 -4.38 0.26
CA ILE A 165 11.46 -4.27 0.49
C ILE A 165 10.73 -5.39 -0.26
N TRP A 166 10.12 -6.30 0.50
CA TRP A 166 9.26 -7.36 0.01
C TRP A 166 7.79 -6.98 0.15
N HIS A 167 7.06 -7.04 -0.96
CA HIS A 167 5.64 -6.72 -1.02
C HIS A 167 4.78 -7.99 -0.98
N ALA A 168 3.96 -8.18 0.04
CA ALA A 168 3.23 -9.45 0.21
C ALA A 168 2.26 -9.76 -0.95
N ASP A 169 1.70 -8.71 -1.56
CA ASP A 169 0.74 -8.82 -2.65
C ASP A 169 1.05 -7.89 -3.84
N LEU A 170 2.27 -7.95 -4.38
CA LEU A 170 2.62 -7.19 -5.59
C LEU A 170 1.75 -7.62 -6.79
N ASN A 171 0.84 -6.76 -7.22
CA ASN A 171 -0.08 -6.96 -8.33
C ASN A 171 -0.35 -5.62 -9.04
N ALA A 172 -0.98 -5.65 -10.22
CA ALA A 172 -1.21 -4.45 -11.04
C ALA A 172 -2.17 -3.41 -10.42
N HIS A 173 -3.00 -3.77 -9.43
CA HIS A 173 -3.79 -2.78 -8.68
C HIS A 173 -2.98 -2.01 -7.64
N ASN A 174 -1.84 -2.58 -7.22
CA ASN A 174 -0.93 -2.01 -6.22
C ASN A 174 0.23 -1.21 -6.84
N VAL A 175 0.19 -1.00 -8.16
CA VAL A 175 1.09 -0.10 -8.88
C VAL A 175 0.27 1.07 -9.36
N LEU A 176 0.61 2.28 -8.91
CA LEU A 176 -0.03 3.51 -9.34
C LEU A 176 0.83 4.23 -10.38
N VAL A 177 0.19 4.69 -11.45
CA VAL A 177 0.71 5.54 -12.51
C VAL A 177 0.17 6.94 -12.28
N ALA A 178 1.01 7.82 -11.74
CA ALA A 178 0.71 9.23 -11.54
C ALA A 178 1.49 10.09 -12.55
N PRO A 179 1.15 11.37 -12.75
CA PRO A 179 1.75 12.20 -13.80
C PRO A 179 3.27 12.37 -13.70
N VAL A 180 3.83 12.32 -12.48
CA VAL A 180 5.25 12.59 -12.22
C VAL A 180 6.08 11.32 -12.07
N GLN A 181 5.51 10.28 -11.46
CA GLN A 181 6.22 9.04 -11.19
C GLN A 181 5.25 7.91 -10.85
N LEU A 182 5.76 6.68 -10.90
CA LEU A 182 5.06 5.51 -10.43
C LEU A 182 5.21 5.32 -8.92
N TYR A 183 4.20 4.71 -8.29
CA TYR A 183 4.22 4.36 -6.86
C TYR A 183 3.84 2.89 -6.66
N LEU A 184 4.41 2.26 -5.63
CA LEU A 184 3.86 1.02 -5.07
C LEU A 184 3.01 1.37 -3.84
N ILE A 185 1.84 0.75 -3.70
CA ILE A 185 0.90 0.99 -2.60
C ILE A 185 0.45 -0.32 -1.94
N ASP A 186 -0.23 -0.22 -0.79
CA ASP A 186 -0.73 -1.36 0.01
C ASP A 186 0.36 -2.32 0.46
N PHE A 187 1.16 -1.87 1.43
CA PHE A 187 2.22 -2.66 2.02
C PHE A 187 1.71 -3.55 3.17
N ASP A 188 0.41 -3.90 3.20
CA ASP A 188 -0.11 -4.79 4.23
C ASP A 188 0.62 -6.12 4.18
N ARG A 189 1.16 -6.51 5.34
CA ARG A 189 2.05 -7.66 5.52
C ARG A 189 3.39 -7.58 4.77
N GLY A 190 3.71 -6.47 4.12
CA GLY A 190 5.04 -6.20 3.56
C GLY A 190 6.12 -6.20 4.64
N ARG A 191 7.38 -6.42 4.24
CA ARG A 191 8.53 -6.45 5.17
C ARG A 191 9.81 -6.02 4.47
N GLN A 192 10.73 -5.40 5.21
CA GLN A 192 12.12 -5.33 4.79
C GLN A 192 12.80 -6.67 5.11
N ARG A 193 13.49 -7.25 4.13
CA ARG A 193 14.18 -8.54 4.18
C ARG A 193 15.56 -8.38 3.56
N LEU A 194 16.51 -9.24 3.94
CA LEU A 194 17.75 -9.34 3.17
C LEU A 194 17.42 -9.65 1.70
N PRO A 195 17.98 -8.90 0.73
CA PRO A 195 17.76 -9.16 -0.68
C PRO A 195 18.17 -10.59 -1.06
N ALA A 196 17.20 -11.43 -1.42
CA ALA A 196 17.46 -12.78 -1.94
C ALA A 196 16.66 -13.03 -3.22
N GLU A 197 17.30 -13.70 -4.19
CA GLU A 197 16.73 -13.90 -5.53
C GLU A 197 15.38 -14.61 -5.49
N GLY A 198 15.24 -15.63 -4.64
CA GLY A 198 14.03 -16.45 -4.54
C GLY A 198 12.77 -15.64 -4.26
N TRP A 199 12.80 -14.72 -3.28
CA TRP A 199 11.62 -13.91 -2.96
C TRP A 199 11.38 -12.81 -3.99
N ARG A 200 12.44 -12.21 -4.57
CA ARG A 200 12.32 -11.20 -5.63
C ARG A 200 11.63 -11.77 -6.86
N ARG A 201 12.08 -12.94 -7.32
CA ARG A 201 11.47 -13.66 -8.44
C ARG A 201 10.04 -14.11 -8.12
N ALA A 202 9.75 -14.47 -6.87
CA ALA A 202 8.38 -14.77 -6.46
C ALA A 202 7.47 -13.53 -6.53
N ASN A 203 7.98 -12.34 -6.22
CA ASN A 203 7.24 -11.08 -6.35
C ASN A 203 6.94 -10.72 -7.80
N LEU A 204 7.96 -10.76 -8.66
CA LEU A 204 7.80 -10.57 -10.12
C LEU A 204 6.81 -11.58 -10.71
N ARG A 205 6.88 -12.85 -10.33
CA ARG A 205 5.89 -13.87 -10.77
C ARG A 205 4.47 -13.56 -10.31
N ARG A 206 4.27 -12.92 -9.16
CA ARG A 206 2.94 -12.49 -8.70
C ARG A 206 2.41 -11.37 -9.59
N LEU A 207 3.23 -10.37 -9.88
CA LEU A 207 2.89 -9.28 -10.80
C LEU A 207 2.53 -9.83 -12.19
N ARG A 208 3.39 -10.69 -12.77
CA ARG A 208 3.12 -11.35 -14.06
C ARG A 208 1.78 -12.08 -14.07
N ARG A 209 1.50 -12.89 -13.05
CA ARG A 209 0.22 -13.61 -12.94
C ARG A 209 -0.96 -12.65 -12.83
N SER A 210 -0.82 -11.51 -12.15
CA SER A 210 -1.90 -10.52 -12.07
C SER A 210 -2.18 -9.87 -13.42
N LEU A 211 -1.15 -9.49 -14.18
CA LEU A 211 -1.29 -8.93 -15.53
C LEU A 211 -1.99 -9.92 -16.48
N LEU A 212 -1.57 -11.18 -16.46
CA LEU A 212 -2.21 -12.25 -17.25
C LEU A 212 -3.69 -12.44 -16.88
N LYS A 213 -4.03 -12.43 -15.59
CA LYS A 213 -5.42 -12.53 -15.13
C LYS A 213 -6.29 -11.34 -15.56
N LEU A 214 -5.67 -10.17 -15.73
CA LEU A 214 -6.33 -8.95 -16.20
C LEU A 214 -6.40 -8.84 -17.73
N GLY A 215 -5.99 -9.89 -18.46
CA GLY A 215 -6.10 -9.92 -19.91
C GLY A 215 -4.93 -9.32 -20.67
N ALA A 216 -3.76 -9.11 -20.04
CA ALA A 216 -2.57 -8.57 -20.73
C ALA A 216 -2.08 -9.41 -21.91
N ALA A 217 -2.50 -10.68 -22.00
CA ALA A 217 -2.22 -11.58 -23.11
C ALA A 217 -3.41 -11.77 -24.06
N ALA A 218 -4.33 -10.80 -24.15
CA ALA A 218 -5.49 -10.87 -25.05
C ALA A 218 -5.08 -11.05 -26.53
N GLN A 219 -3.93 -10.48 -26.93
CA GLN A 219 -3.36 -10.63 -28.28
C GLN A 219 -2.42 -11.85 -28.42
N GLY A 220 -2.41 -12.74 -27.42
CA GLY A 220 -1.52 -13.90 -27.35
C GLY A 220 -0.35 -13.71 -26.37
N VAL A 221 0.15 -14.84 -25.87
CA VAL A 221 1.24 -14.87 -24.87
C VAL A 221 2.55 -14.33 -25.45
N GLU A 222 2.83 -14.57 -26.73
CA GLU A 222 4.05 -14.07 -27.38
C GLU A 222 4.08 -12.55 -27.47
N ALA A 223 2.94 -11.92 -27.80
CA ALA A 223 2.81 -10.46 -27.81
C ALA A 223 3.01 -9.89 -26.40
N PHE A 224 2.35 -10.46 -25.39
CA PHE A 224 2.56 -10.08 -23.99
C PHE A 224 4.02 -10.19 -23.55
N GLU A 225 4.70 -11.28 -23.91
CA GLU A 225 6.11 -11.47 -23.59
C GLU A 225 6.99 -10.41 -24.25
N ARG A 226 6.77 -10.13 -25.55
CA ARG A 226 7.56 -9.16 -26.32
C ARG A 226 7.32 -7.71 -25.87
N GLU A 227 6.08 -7.32 -25.68
CA GLU A 227 5.66 -5.92 -25.54
C GLU A 227 5.55 -5.46 -24.10
N VAL A 228 5.34 -6.39 -23.15
CA VAL A 228 5.14 -6.04 -21.74
C VAL A 228 6.18 -6.71 -20.85
N TRP A 229 6.28 -8.04 -20.89
CA TRP A 229 7.07 -8.74 -19.88
C TRP A 229 8.58 -8.60 -20.06
N LYS A 230 9.10 -8.70 -21.29
CA LYS A 230 10.53 -8.48 -21.58
C LYS A 230 10.98 -7.05 -21.28
N PRO A 231 10.26 -5.98 -21.71
CA PRO A 231 10.59 -4.61 -21.32
C PRO A 231 10.58 -4.39 -19.79
N LEU A 232 9.60 -4.97 -19.08
CA LEU A 232 9.55 -4.92 -17.63
C LEU A 232 10.76 -5.59 -16.98
N LEU A 233 11.13 -6.79 -17.44
CA LEU A 233 12.32 -7.47 -16.93
C LEU A 233 13.60 -6.70 -17.28
N HIS A 234 13.67 -6.10 -18.46
CA HIS A 234 14.80 -5.25 -18.86
C HIS A 234 14.98 -4.06 -17.90
N GLY A 235 13.91 -3.29 -17.65
CA GLY A 235 13.94 -2.16 -16.70
C GLY A 235 14.28 -2.59 -15.28
N TYR A 236 13.76 -3.76 -14.88
CA TYR A 236 14.07 -4.36 -13.59
C TYR A 236 15.57 -4.71 -13.47
N GLU A 237 16.14 -5.44 -14.43
CA GLU A 237 17.53 -5.88 -14.39
C GLU A 237 18.51 -4.72 -14.49
N ARG A 238 18.26 -3.76 -15.38
CA ARG A 238 19.06 -2.55 -15.53
C ARG A 238 19.13 -1.76 -14.23
N THR A 239 17.97 -1.53 -13.60
CA THR A 239 17.87 -0.75 -12.37
C THR A 239 18.38 -1.51 -11.14
N PHE A 240 18.24 -2.83 -11.09
CA PHE A 240 18.70 -3.61 -9.94
C PHE A 240 20.24 -3.71 -9.89
N ARG A 241 20.92 -3.60 -11.04
CA ARG A 241 22.39 -3.67 -11.15
C ARG A 241 23.09 -2.31 -10.98
N SER A 242 22.39 -1.20 -11.20
CA SER A 242 22.86 0.16 -10.92
C SER A 242 22.82 0.48 -9.43
#